data_AF-A0A4Z0A1Y0-F1
#
_entry.id   AF-A0A4Z0A1Y0-F1
#
_cell.length_a   1.000
_cell.length_b   1.000
_cell.length_c   1.000
_cell.angle_alpha   90.00
_cell.angle_beta   90.00
_cell.angle_gamma   90.00
#
_symmetry.space_group_name_H-M   'P 1'
#
loop_
_entity.id
_entity.type
_entity.pdbx_description
1 polymer ?
#
loop_
_entity_poly.entity_id
_entity_poly.type
_entity_poly.pdbx_seq_one_letter_code
_entity_poly.pdbx_strand_id
1 'polypeptide(L)'
;MQMALGDWQARTEIIALWNNNFNPYTEATIPLPLVIAHELNLTLFKLRRDGFLETVGPAGMNAMNLLIQSMVDQMTNLERIANTPIPKSYGIHLKQCVSLYLFCLPFTLIKELGWFMVPVVTAISFTFMGIEGIADEIEMPFGYDDSDLPLDRYCQDLKEEIDYIIDRLPEGGFGRFDYDDGEGDD
;
A
#
# COMPACT_ATOMS: atom_id res chain seq x y z
N MET A 1 -2.13 -28.46 33.94
CA MET A 1 -1.96 -28.63 32.48
C MET A 1 -3.30 -28.48 31.74
N GLN A 2 -4.08 -27.43 32.03
CA GLN A 2 -5.33 -27.09 31.33
C GLN A 2 -5.54 -25.58 31.17
N MET A 3 -4.68 -24.74 31.77
CA MET A 3 -4.88 -23.28 31.79
C MET A 3 -4.27 -22.53 30.60
N ALA A 4 -3.43 -23.20 29.79
CA ALA A 4 -2.86 -22.65 28.55
C ALA A 4 -3.76 -22.87 27.32
N LEU A 5 -4.85 -23.65 27.42
CA LEU A 5 -5.75 -23.94 26.29
C LEU A 5 -6.74 -22.80 25.99
N GLY A 6 -7.04 -21.93 26.97
CA GLY A 6 -8.03 -20.85 26.82
C GLY A 6 -7.55 -19.68 25.95
N ASP A 7 -6.26 -19.34 26.01
CA ASP A 7 -5.68 -18.23 25.23
C ASP A 7 -5.65 -18.53 23.72
N TRP A 8 -5.42 -19.80 23.36
CA TRP A 8 -5.48 -20.27 21.97
C TRP A 8 -6.91 -20.40 21.45
N GLN A 9 -7.89 -20.73 22.30
CA GLN A 9 -9.31 -20.78 21.89
C GLN A 9 -9.82 -19.39 21.50
N ALA A 10 -9.51 -18.34 22.28
CA ALA A 10 -9.90 -16.97 21.96
C ALA A 10 -9.31 -16.47 20.63
N ARG A 11 -8.03 -16.81 20.35
CA ARG A 11 -7.40 -16.52 19.04
C ARG A 11 -8.13 -17.21 17.89
N THR A 12 -8.49 -18.48 18.04
CA THR A 12 -9.21 -19.23 17.00
C THR A 12 -10.64 -18.74 16.80
N GLU A 13 -11.31 -18.29 17.87
CA GLU A 13 -12.66 -17.73 17.79
C GLU A 13 -12.67 -16.37 17.08
N ILE A 14 -11.71 -15.49 17.36
CA ILE A 14 -11.57 -14.19 16.68
C ILE A 14 -11.28 -14.39 15.18
N ILE A 15 -10.39 -15.32 14.84
CA ILE A 15 -10.07 -15.67 13.44
C ILE A 15 -11.28 -16.30 12.74
N ALA A 16 -12.03 -17.18 13.42
CA ALA A 16 -13.23 -17.79 12.88
C ALA A 16 -14.39 -16.79 12.72
N LEU A 17 -14.53 -15.82 13.63
CA LEU A 17 -15.49 -14.72 13.54
C LEU A 17 -15.15 -13.77 12.39
N TRP A 18 -13.86 -13.53 12.13
CA TRP A 18 -13.40 -12.76 10.98
C TRP A 18 -13.72 -13.51 9.68
N ASN A 19 -13.36 -14.79 9.56
CA ASN A 19 -13.62 -15.58 8.36
C ASN A 19 -15.11 -15.75 8.03
N ASN A 20 -15.98 -15.81 9.04
CA ASN A 20 -17.42 -16.02 8.82
C ASN A 20 -18.23 -14.72 8.60
N ASN A 21 -17.73 -13.56 9.04
CA ASN A 21 -18.45 -12.28 8.91
C ASN A 21 -17.82 -11.29 7.92
N PHE A 22 -16.57 -11.51 7.50
CA PHE A 22 -15.94 -10.67 6.49
C PHE A 22 -16.47 -11.03 5.10
N ASN A 23 -17.57 -10.40 4.71
CA ASN A 23 -18.07 -10.42 3.34
C ASN A 23 -17.78 -9.07 2.66
N PRO A 24 -16.67 -8.94 1.92
CA PRO A 24 -16.30 -7.68 1.26
C PRO A 24 -17.25 -7.30 0.11
N TYR A 25 -18.18 -8.17 -0.28
CA TYR A 25 -19.10 -7.97 -1.40
C TYR A 25 -20.49 -7.46 -1.00
N THR A 26 -20.77 -7.27 0.29
CA THR A 26 -22.14 -6.91 0.74
C THR A 26 -22.53 -5.45 0.48
N GLU A 27 -21.56 -4.54 0.29
CA GLU A 27 -21.83 -3.14 -0.06
C GLU A 27 -20.90 -2.66 -1.19
N ALA A 28 -21.34 -2.87 -2.43
CA ALA A 28 -20.60 -2.57 -3.67
C ALA A 28 -20.22 -1.09 -3.90
N THR A 29 -20.43 -0.22 -2.92
CA THR A 29 -20.24 1.24 -3.02
C THR A 29 -19.02 1.75 -2.24
N ILE A 30 -18.43 0.93 -1.36
CA ILE A 30 -17.35 1.36 -0.45
C ILE A 30 -16.02 0.77 -0.93
N PRO A 31 -14.93 1.56 -1.00
CA PRO A 31 -13.61 1.04 -1.37
C PRO A 31 -13.13 0.01 -0.34
N LEU A 32 -12.65 -1.14 -0.82
CA LEU A 32 -12.23 -2.28 -0.01
C LEU A 32 -11.24 -1.92 1.12
N PRO A 33 -10.23 -1.06 0.92
CA PRO A 33 -9.30 -0.72 2.00
C PRO A 33 -9.96 0.05 3.15
N LEU A 34 -11.04 0.81 2.89
CA LEU A 34 -11.79 1.49 3.94
C LEU A 34 -12.59 0.50 4.79
N VAL A 35 -13.15 -0.55 4.16
CA VAL A 35 -13.79 -1.66 4.87
C VAL A 35 -12.79 -2.36 5.79
N ILE A 36 -11.58 -2.63 5.30
CA ILE A 36 -10.51 -3.25 6.10
C ILE A 36 -10.13 -2.35 7.29
N ALA A 37 -9.93 -1.05 7.08
CA ALA A 37 -9.61 -0.12 8.17
C ALA A 37 -10.73 0.00 9.21
N HIS A 38 -11.99 -0.08 8.77
CA HIS A 38 -13.14 -0.11 9.68
C HIS A 38 -13.12 -1.37 10.55
N GLU A 39 -12.90 -2.54 9.95
CA GLU A 39 -12.83 -3.81 10.68
C GLU A 39 -11.65 -3.87 11.67
N LEU A 40 -10.50 -3.29 11.32
CA LEU A 40 -9.37 -3.15 12.24
C LEU A 40 -9.75 -2.30 13.47
N ASN A 41 -10.42 -1.17 13.26
CA ASN A 41 -10.92 -0.34 14.35
C ASN A 41 -11.91 -1.11 15.22
N LEU A 42 -12.90 -1.79 14.61
CA LEU A 42 -13.88 -2.60 15.35
C LEU A 42 -13.21 -3.68 16.20
N THR A 43 -12.21 -4.36 15.65
CA THR A 43 -11.44 -5.39 16.36
C THR A 43 -10.71 -4.78 17.56
N LEU A 44 -10.08 -3.62 17.37
CA LEU A 44 -9.40 -2.90 18.44
C LEU A 44 -10.37 -2.46 19.55
N PHE A 45 -11.57 -1.99 19.19
CA PHE A 45 -12.62 -1.65 20.15
C PHE A 45 -13.13 -2.87 20.93
N LYS A 46 -13.30 -4.03 20.27
CA LYS A 46 -13.69 -5.29 20.92
C LYS A 46 -12.63 -5.72 21.93
N LEU A 47 -11.35 -5.74 21.54
CA LEU A 47 -10.24 -6.10 22.42
C LEU A 47 -10.12 -5.17 23.64
N ARG A 48 -10.36 -3.87 23.48
CA ARG A 48 -10.43 -2.93 24.61
C ARG A 48 -11.59 -3.25 25.54
N ARG A 49 -12.79 -3.48 24.99
CA ARG A 49 -13.99 -3.77 25.78
C ARG A 49 -13.83 -5.07 26.58
N ASP A 50 -13.15 -6.05 26.00
CA ASP A 50 -12.95 -7.37 26.60
C ASP A 50 -11.76 -7.38 27.60
N GLY A 51 -11.15 -6.22 27.89
CA GLY A 51 -10.13 -6.05 28.94
C GLY A 51 -8.70 -6.42 28.53
N PHE A 52 -8.48 -6.96 27.32
CA PHE A 52 -7.16 -7.42 26.87
C PHE A 52 -6.13 -6.29 26.71
N LEU A 53 -6.56 -5.02 26.64
CA LEU A 53 -5.72 -3.85 26.41
C LEU A 53 -5.56 -2.95 27.66
N GLU A 54 -5.95 -3.41 28.85
CA GLU A 54 -5.86 -2.62 30.07
C GLU A 54 -4.41 -2.22 30.43
N THR A 55 -3.45 -3.11 30.19
CA THR A 55 -2.01 -2.88 30.44
C THR A 55 -1.41 -1.77 29.57
N VAL A 56 -2.02 -1.54 28.41
CA VAL A 56 -1.59 -0.53 27.42
C VAL A 56 -2.21 0.85 27.72
N GLY A 57 -3.35 0.85 28.42
CA GLY A 57 -4.05 2.05 28.86
C GLY A 57 -4.58 2.95 27.73
N PRO A 58 -5.11 4.14 28.08
CA PRO A 58 -5.66 5.07 27.10
C PRO A 58 -4.63 5.57 26.08
N ALA A 59 -3.37 5.77 26.51
CA ALA A 59 -2.31 6.30 25.68
C ALA A 59 -1.91 5.33 24.55
N GLY A 60 -1.69 4.05 24.87
CA GLY A 60 -1.28 3.10 23.84
C GLY A 60 -2.42 2.72 22.89
N MET A 61 -3.69 2.77 23.32
CA MET A 61 -4.76 2.63 22.34
C MET A 61 -4.95 3.88 21.47
N ASN A 62 -4.71 5.09 21.98
CA ASN A 62 -4.65 6.25 21.09
C ASN A 62 -3.53 6.07 20.05
N ALA A 63 -2.38 5.52 20.43
CA ALA A 63 -1.31 5.20 19.48
C ALA A 63 -1.75 4.17 18.42
N MET A 64 -2.43 3.08 18.81
CA MET A 64 -2.96 2.08 17.86
C MET A 64 -4.00 2.68 16.90
N ASN A 65 -4.91 3.51 17.40
CA ASN A 65 -5.87 4.22 16.55
C ASN A 65 -5.17 5.16 15.56
N LEU A 66 -4.10 5.84 15.99
CA LEU A 66 -3.31 6.72 15.12
C LEU A 66 -2.57 5.93 14.02
N LEU A 67 -2.10 4.71 14.31
CA LEU A 67 -1.50 3.84 13.28
C LEU A 67 -2.53 3.45 12.21
N ILE A 68 -3.76 3.09 12.62
CA ILE A 68 -4.84 2.78 11.67
C ILE A 68 -5.21 4.02 10.84
N GLN A 69 -5.35 5.19 11.47
CA GLN A 69 -5.59 6.45 10.74
C GLN A 69 -4.48 6.75 9.74
N SER A 70 -3.22 6.54 10.14
CA SER A 70 -2.07 6.71 9.25
C SER A 70 -2.15 5.78 8.04
N MET A 71 -2.57 4.52 8.20
CA MET A 71 -2.79 3.61 7.06
C MET A 71 -3.84 4.14 6.09
N VAL A 72 -4.96 4.67 6.61
CA VAL A 72 -6.03 5.26 5.78
C VAL A 72 -5.54 6.52 5.06
N ASP A 73 -4.76 7.37 5.73
CA ASP A 73 -4.18 8.56 5.13
C ASP A 73 -3.21 8.20 3.99
N GLN A 74 -2.35 7.19 4.18
CA GLN A 74 -1.44 6.71 3.13
C GLN A 74 -2.21 6.15 1.93
N MET A 75 -3.24 5.34 2.18
CA MET A 75 -4.11 4.81 1.12
C MET A 75 -4.79 5.94 0.34
N THR A 76 -5.33 6.94 1.03
CA THR A 76 -5.95 8.11 0.39
C THR A 76 -4.95 8.89 -0.46
N ASN A 77 -3.70 9.04 0.02
CA ASN A 77 -2.64 9.68 -0.75
C ASN A 77 -2.30 8.90 -2.03
N LEU A 78 -2.22 7.56 -1.95
CA LEU A 78 -1.99 6.71 -3.12
C LEU A 78 -3.16 6.76 -4.10
N GLU A 79 -4.39 6.74 -3.62
CA GLU A 79 -5.59 6.93 -4.47
C GLU A 79 -5.57 8.26 -5.19
N ARG A 80 -5.11 9.34 -4.55
CA ARG A 80 -4.98 10.63 -5.22
C ARG A 80 -3.96 10.56 -6.35
N ILE A 81 -2.80 9.95 -6.12
CA ILE A 81 -1.77 9.79 -7.16
C ILE A 81 -2.32 8.95 -8.33
N ALA A 82 -3.00 7.85 -8.04
CA ALA A 82 -3.57 6.96 -9.05
C ALA A 82 -4.74 7.61 -9.82
N ASN A 83 -5.59 8.39 -9.15
CA ASN A 83 -6.80 8.98 -9.74
C ASN A 83 -6.60 10.38 -10.32
N THR A 84 -5.40 10.97 -10.20
CA THR A 84 -5.05 12.21 -10.92
C THR A 84 -4.01 11.95 -12.01
N PRO A 85 -4.28 11.06 -13.00
CA PRO A 85 -3.37 10.89 -14.12
C PRO A 85 -3.32 12.19 -14.94
N ILE A 86 -2.20 12.39 -15.63
CA ILE A 86 -2.06 13.50 -16.57
C ILE A 86 -3.16 13.32 -17.65
N PRO A 87 -3.78 14.40 -18.14
CA PRO A 87 -4.82 14.27 -19.14
C PRO A 87 -4.32 13.50 -20.36
N LYS A 88 -4.99 12.42 -20.76
CA LYS A 88 -4.60 11.61 -21.94
C LYS A 88 -4.44 12.43 -23.23
N SER A 89 -5.16 13.54 -23.35
CA SER A 89 -5.02 14.48 -24.47
C SER A 89 -3.61 15.09 -24.54
N TYR A 90 -2.96 15.31 -23.40
CA TYR A 90 -1.58 15.79 -23.34
C TYR A 90 -0.61 14.78 -23.94
N GLY A 91 -0.66 13.51 -23.49
CA GLY A 91 0.20 12.44 -24.03
C GLY A 91 0.00 12.25 -25.54
N ILE A 92 -1.25 12.19 -26.00
CA ILE A 92 -1.57 12.09 -27.44
C ILE A 92 -1.00 13.28 -28.23
N HIS A 93 -1.19 14.50 -27.74
CA HIS A 93 -0.66 15.69 -28.42
C HIS A 93 0.87 15.75 -28.40
N LEU A 94 1.51 15.33 -27.32
CA LEU A 94 2.97 15.28 -27.23
C LEU A 94 3.54 14.31 -28.27
N LYS A 95 2.97 13.10 -28.39
CA LYS A 95 3.33 12.12 -29.41
C LYS A 95 3.15 12.65 -30.84
N GLN A 96 2.04 13.35 -31.10
CA GLN A 96 1.78 13.98 -32.39
C GLN A 96 2.81 15.07 -32.71
N CYS A 97 3.14 15.93 -31.74
CA CYS A 97 4.13 17.00 -31.89
C CYS A 97 5.54 16.44 -32.17
N VAL A 98 6.00 15.44 -31.40
CA VAL A 98 7.30 14.80 -31.62
C VAL A 98 7.35 14.13 -33.00
N SER A 99 6.28 13.41 -33.38
CA SER A 99 6.20 12.75 -34.69
C SER A 99 6.25 13.76 -35.84
N LEU A 100 5.52 14.87 -35.75
CA LEU A 100 5.54 15.94 -36.75
C LEU A 100 6.90 16.64 -36.80
N TYR A 101 7.54 16.88 -35.66
CA TYR A 101 8.88 17.46 -35.60
C TYR A 101 9.90 16.59 -36.33
N LEU A 102 9.92 15.28 -36.04
CA LEU A 102 10.82 14.32 -36.69
C LEU A 102 10.52 14.17 -38.19
N PHE A 103 9.26 14.28 -38.60
CA PHE A 103 8.87 14.26 -40.02
C PHE A 103 9.35 15.50 -40.77
N CYS A 104 9.32 16.68 -40.16
CA CYS A 104 9.78 17.93 -40.76
C CYS A 104 11.32 18.05 -40.81
N LEU A 105 12.02 17.45 -39.85
CA LEU A 105 13.47 17.49 -39.68
C LEU A 105 14.30 17.15 -40.96
N PRO A 106 14.01 16.08 -41.73
CA PRO A 106 14.78 15.78 -42.93
C PRO A 106 14.66 16.85 -44.01
N PHE A 107 13.50 17.51 -44.14
CA PHE A 107 13.29 18.54 -45.16
C PHE A 107 14.07 19.82 -44.88
N THR A 108 14.34 20.12 -43.60
CA THR A 108 15.12 21.29 -43.21
C THR A 108 16.63 21.03 -43.35
N LEU A 109 17.11 19.84 -42.99
CA LEU A 109 18.53 19.50 -42.97
C LEU A 109 19.11 19.06 -44.33
N ILE A 110 18.27 18.69 -45.31
CA ILE A 110 18.74 18.11 -46.58
C ILE A 110 19.72 19.00 -47.36
N LYS A 111 19.56 20.34 -47.30
CA LYS A 111 20.41 21.29 -48.03
C LYS A 111 21.80 21.44 -47.41
N GLU A 112 21.94 21.23 -46.11
CA GLU A 112 23.20 21.42 -45.38
C GLU A 112 24.00 20.13 -45.27
N LEU A 113 23.34 19.00 -44.98
CA LEU A 113 24.02 17.73 -44.67
C LEU A 113 24.01 16.70 -45.81
N GLY A 114 23.16 16.86 -46.83
CA GLY A 114 23.05 15.87 -47.92
C GLY A 114 22.83 14.45 -47.40
N TRP A 115 23.71 13.50 -47.76
CA TRP A 115 23.62 12.10 -47.33
C TRP A 115 23.92 11.86 -45.84
N PHE A 116 24.70 12.74 -45.18
CA PHE A 116 24.95 12.64 -43.73
C PHE A 116 23.70 12.94 -42.90
N MET A 117 22.64 13.49 -43.50
CA MET A 117 21.35 13.72 -42.85
C MET A 117 20.73 12.42 -42.33
N VAL A 118 20.87 11.29 -43.06
CA VAL A 118 20.25 10.01 -42.67
C VAL A 118 20.71 9.56 -41.27
N PRO A 119 22.01 9.35 -40.98
CA PRO A 119 22.43 8.92 -39.65
C PRO A 119 22.14 9.94 -38.56
N VAL A 120 22.20 11.25 -38.86
CA VAL A 120 21.90 12.31 -37.89
C VAL A 120 20.42 12.32 -37.50
N VAL A 121 19.52 12.27 -38.49
CA VAL A 121 18.06 12.23 -38.25
C VAL A 121 17.68 10.94 -37.54
N THR A 122 18.30 9.80 -37.87
CA THR A 122 18.09 8.54 -37.14
C THR A 122 18.50 8.65 -35.68
N ALA A 123 19.66 9.24 -35.36
CA ALA A 123 20.11 9.42 -33.97
C ALA A 123 19.17 10.35 -33.17
N ILE A 124 18.73 11.45 -33.80
CA ILE A 124 17.77 12.39 -33.18
C ILE A 124 16.43 11.69 -32.95
N SER A 125 15.90 11.00 -33.96
CA SER A 125 14.64 10.26 -33.87
C SER A 125 14.66 9.21 -32.76
N PHE A 126 15.74 8.42 -32.69
CA PHE A 126 15.94 7.44 -31.61
C PHE A 126 15.89 8.11 -30.22
N THR A 127 16.53 9.27 -30.07
CA THR A 127 16.56 9.99 -28.79
C THR A 127 15.16 10.51 -28.41
N PHE A 128 14.47 11.20 -29.32
CA PHE A 128 13.17 11.80 -29.03
C PHE A 128 12.06 10.77 -28.85
N MET A 129 12.02 9.73 -29.69
CA MET A 129 11.04 8.64 -29.56
C MET A 129 11.35 7.78 -28.32
N GLY A 130 12.63 7.59 -27.98
CA GLY A 130 13.03 6.90 -26.76
C GLY A 130 12.57 7.62 -25.49
N ILE A 131 12.75 8.95 -25.43
CA ILE A 131 12.28 9.75 -24.29
C ILE A 131 10.75 9.76 -24.22
N GLU A 132 10.05 9.85 -25.35
CA GLU A 132 8.57 9.79 -25.38
C GLU A 132 8.05 8.43 -24.88
N GLY A 133 8.66 7.33 -25.29
CA GLY A 133 8.29 6.00 -24.80
C GLY A 133 8.51 5.84 -23.30
N ILE A 134 9.66 6.29 -22.78
CA ILE A 134 9.92 6.26 -21.33
C ILE A 134 8.92 7.13 -20.58
N ALA A 135 8.54 8.29 -21.13
CA ALA A 135 7.56 9.17 -20.51
C ALA A 135 6.17 8.53 -20.39
N ASP A 136 5.78 7.72 -21.38
CA ASP A 136 4.52 6.96 -21.38
C ASP A 136 4.53 5.86 -20.29
N GLU A 137 5.65 5.11 -20.17
CA GLU A 137 5.79 4.06 -19.14
C GLU A 137 5.74 4.62 -17.71
N ILE A 138 6.36 5.78 -17.44
CA ILE A 138 6.40 6.34 -16.07
C ILE A 138 5.10 7.06 -15.65
N GLU A 139 4.14 7.27 -16.56
CA GLU A 139 2.94 8.05 -16.27
C GLU A 139 1.98 7.31 -15.33
N MET A 140 1.96 5.97 -15.37
CA MET A 140 1.04 5.14 -14.58
C MET A 140 1.77 4.05 -13.76
N PRO A 141 2.48 4.42 -12.68
CA PRO A 141 3.38 3.51 -11.94
C PRO A 141 2.68 2.36 -11.17
N PHE A 142 1.35 2.39 -11.12
CA PHE A 142 0.51 1.37 -10.47
C PHE A 142 -0.20 0.47 -11.49
N GLY A 143 0.29 0.44 -12.73
CA GLY A 143 -0.20 -0.43 -13.79
C GLY A 143 0.31 -1.88 -13.65
N TYR A 144 0.42 -2.54 -14.81
CA TYR A 144 0.90 -3.91 -14.93
C TYR A 144 2.02 -4.05 -15.97
N ASP A 145 2.66 -2.95 -16.34
CA ASP A 145 3.80 -2.95 -17.25
C ASP A 145 5.07 -3.42 -16.52
N ASP A 146 6.07 -3.90 -17.27
CA ASP A 146 7.31 -4.43 -16.67
C ASP A 146 8.09 -3.38 -15.85
N SER A 147 7.88 -2.09 -16.16
CA SER A 147 8.47 -0.93 -15.50
C SER A 147 7.69 -0.45 -14.27
N ASP A 148 6.51 -1.02 -13.99
CA ASP A 148 5.63 -0.62 -12.89
C ASP A 148 6.07 -1.18 -11.53
N LEU A 149 5.45 -0.64 -10.46
CA LEU A 149 5.68 -1.11 -9.11
C LEU A 149 5.13 -2.55 -8.93
N PRO A 150 5.93 -3.51 -8.42
CA PRO A 150 5.48 -4.88 -8.21
C PRO A 150 4.62 -4.99 -6.94
N LEU A 151 3.39 -4.46 -6.98
CA LEU A 151 2.49 -4.38 -5.82
C LEU A 151 2.17 -5.75 -5.22
N ASP A 152 1.99 -6.79 -6.05
CA ASP A 152 1.74 -8.15 -5.58
C ASP A 152 2.90 -8.69 -4.73
N ARG A 153 4.13 -8.37 -5.13
CA ARG A 153 5.33 -8.73 -4.37
C ARG A 153 5.38 -8.00 -3.04
N TYR A 154 5.09 -6.70 -3.03
CA TYR A 154 5.02 -5.94 -1.76
C TYR A 154 3.96 -6.49 -0.81
N CYS A 155 2.79 -6.91 -1.33
CA CYS A 155 1.76 -7.57 -0.54
C CYS A 155 2.22 -8.93 0.00
N GLN A 156 2.96 -9.70 -0.79
CA GLN A 156 3.52 -10.97 -0.35
C GLN A 156 4.57 -10.77 0.74
N ASP A 157 5.52 -9.87 0.53
CA ASP A 157 6.57 -9.55 1.50
C ASP A 157 5.94 -9.06 2.83
N LEU A 158 4.94 -8.19 2.78
CA LEU A 158 4.21 -7.72 3.97
C LEU A 158 3.51 -8.86 4.71
N LYS A 159 2.92 -9.81 3.98
CA LYS A 159 2.27 -10.98 4.58
C LYS A 159 3.30 -11.84 5.32
N GLU A 160 4.43 -12.12 4.68
CA GLU A 160 5.51 -12.91 5.28
C GLU A 160 6.09 -12.24 6.53
N GLU A 161 6.23 -10.90 6.52
CA GLU A 161 6.63 -10.12 7.69
C GLU A 161 5.63 -10.20 8.84
N ILE A 162 4.32 -10.10 8.56
CA ILE A 162 3.27 -10.22 9.57
C ILE A 162 3.25 -11.63 10.18
N ASP A 163 3.29 -12.67 9.34
CA ASP A 163 3.33 -14.06 9.79
C ASP A 163 4.56 -14.31 10.67
N TYR A 164 5.72 -13.79 10.27
CA TYR A 164 6.96 -13.87 11.05
C TYR A 164 6.83 -13.20 12.43
N ILE A 165 6.20 -12.01 12.50
CA ILE A 165 5.98 -11.30 13.77
C ILE A 165 5.05 -12.10 14.67
N ILE A 166 3.96 -12.64 14.13
CA ILE A 166 2.97 -13.43 14.88
C ILE A 166 3.63 -14.67 15.50
N ASP A 167 4.45 -15.39 14.73
CA ASP A 167 5.16 -16.58 15.18
C ASP A 167 6.22 -16.31 16.27
N ARG A 168 6.67 -15.06 16.38
CA ARG A 168 7.69 -14.63 17.34
C ARG A 168 7.15 -13.82 18.51
N LEU A 169 5.83 -13.66 18.60
CA LEU A 169 5.23 -13.00 19.76
C LEU A 169 5.69 -13.72 21.03
N PRO A 170 6.32 -13.01 21.98
CA PRO A 170 6.66 -13.62 23.25
C PRO A 170 5.36 -14.13 23.88
N GLU A 171 5.33 -15.41 24.27
CA GLU A 171 4.27 -15.91 25.13
C GLU A 171 4.20 -14.96 26.32
N GLY A 172 3.07 -14.26 26.46
CA GLY A 172 2.90 -13.24 27.48
C GLY A 172 3.15 -13.87 28.84
N GLY A 173 4.35 -13.67 29.38
CA GLY A 173 4.66 -14.01 30.75
C GLY A 173 3.76 -13.16 31.61
N PHE A 174 2.74 -13.78 32.20
CA PHE A 174 1.88 -13.19 33.21
C PHE A 174 2.75 -12.53 34.28
N GLY A 175 2.89 -11.22 34.19
CA GLY A 175 3.22 -10.39 35.33
C GLY A 175 2.04 -10.49 36.28
N ARG A 176 2.09 -11.48 37.17
CA ARG A 176 1.35 -11.46 38.42
C ARG A 176 1.84 -10.21 39.16
N PHE A 177 1.16 -9.10 38.95
CA PHE A 177 1.20 -7.99 39.88
C PHE A 177 0.52 -8.53 41.15
N ASP A 178 1.34 -9.10 42.04
CA ASP A 178 1.02 -9.12 43.46
C ASP A 178 0.85 -7.65 43.82
N TYR A 179 -0.39 -7.24 44.03
CA TYR A 179 -0.65 -6.08 44.86
C TYR A 179 -0.20 -6.50 46.25
N ASP A 180 0.99 -6.04 46.64
CA ASP A 180 1.44 -6.03 48.04
C ASP A 180 0.53 -5.03 48.77
N ASP A 181 -0.61 -5.54 49.26
CA ASP A 181 -1.53 -4.83 50.12
C ASP A 181 -0.91 -4.78 51.50
N GLY A 182 -0.01 -3.82 51.73
CA GLY A 182 0.84 -3.72 52.93
C GLY A 182 0.11 -3.67 54.29
N GLU A 183 -0.59 -4.74 54.67
CA GLU A 183 -0.91 -5.14 56.03
C GLU A 183 0.35 -5.81 56.60
N GLY A 184 1.31 -4.96 56.93
CA GLY A 184 2.26 -5.28 57.99
C GLY A 184 1.52 -5.16 59.31
N ASP A 185 1.38 -6.28 60.01
CA ASP A 185 0.90 -6.35 61.39
C ASP A 185 1.71 -5.40 62.30
N ASP A 186 1.04 -4.46 62.96
CA ASP A 186 1.47 -3.79 64.19
C ASP A 186 0.40 -3.82 65.29
#